data_AF-A0A354JUY6-F1
#
_entry.id   AF-A0A354JUY6-F1
#
_cell.length_a   1.000
_cell.length_b   1.000
_cell.length_c   1.000
_cell.angle_alpha   90.00
_cell.angle_beta   90.00
_cell.angle_gamma   90.00
#
_symmetry.space_group_name_H-M   'P 1'
#
loop_
_entity.id
_entity.type
_entity.pdbx_description
1 polymer ?
#
loop_
_entity_poly.entity_id
_entity_poly.type
_entity_poly.pdbx_seq_one_letter_code
_entity_poly.pdbx_strand_id
1 'polypeptide(L)'
;MRKILLASFLLAFQTMVVAQSYQVDYKVKKGERPAIDLSKVSPDAYEKGKIRIKLTPDMDKSISADLMLSGSKGYVETGIQALDELNQKFGAQQYKPLLYNFYKASAKSAEYENRHRAWGFHLWFEIEFSSKADVKDAIKQYTELNEVEFAEPVYKKVLIANVPPEGKSETDATKWTPS
;
A
#
# COMPACT_ATOMS: atom_id res chain seq x y z
N MET A 1 55.32 -12.15 44.89
CA MET A 1 54.13 -11.29 44.98
C MET A 1 53.35 -11.43 43.69
N ARG A 2 52.12 -11.94 43.77
CA ARG A 2 51.35 -12.47 42.65
C ARG A 2 49.99 -11.77 42.69
N LYS A 3 49.46 -11.42 41.50
CA LYS A 3 48.07 -11.01 41.21
C LYS A 3 47.72 -9.52 41.37
N ILE A 4 48.09 -8.67 40.39
CA ILE A 4 47.25 -7.54 39.96
C ILE A 4 47.42 -7.37 38.45
N LEU A 5 46.86 -8.30 37.69
CA LEU A 5 46.59 -8.19 36.27
C LEU A 5 45.26 -8.93 36.07
N LEU A 6 44.37 -8.35 35.26
CA LEU A 6 43.00 -8.82 34.97
C LEU A 6 41.91 -8.50 36.01
N ALA A 7 41.57 -7.22 36.18
CA ALA A 7 40.27 -6.87 36.77
C ALA A 7 39.64 -5.59 36.17
N SER A 8 40.05 -5.18 34.96
CA SER A 8 39.54 -3.92 34.37
C SER A 8 39.04 -4.04 32.93
N PHE A 9 39.10 -5.24 32.33
CA PHE A 9 38.58 -5.47 30.96
C PHE A 9 37.25 -6.23 30.93
N LEU A 10 36.73 -6.66 32.09
CA LEU A 10 35.47 -7.41 32.19
C LEU A 10 34.25 -6.53 32.50
N LEU A 11 34.44 -5.22 32.74
CA LEU A 11 33.35 -4.30 33.10
C LEU A 11 32.87 -3.42 31.93
N ALA A 12 33.55 -3.46 30.79
CA ALA A 12 33.19 -2.66 29.61
C ALA A 12 32.42 -3.44 28.53
N PHE A 13 32.14 -4.74 28.75
CA PHE A 13 31.41 -5.59 27.81
C PHE A 13 29.92 -5.77 28.14
N GLN A 14 29.43 -5.24 29.27
CA GLN A 14 28.04 -5.44 29.71
C GLN A 14 27.07 -4.32 29.33
N THR A 15 27.53 -3.18 28.82
CA THR A 15 26.60 -2.09 28.43
C THR A 15 26.20 -2.10 26.96
N MET A 16 26.74 -3.01 26.14
CA MET A 16 26.47 -3.06 24.70
C MET A 16 25.43 -4.12 24.29
N VAL A 17 24.49 -4.48 25.18
CA VAL A 17 23.44 -5.46 24.84
C VAL A 17 22.08 -5.08 25.45
N VAL A 18 21.56 -3.87 25.23
CA VAL A 18 20.10 -3.66 25.31
C VAL A 18 19.65 -2.53 24.36
N ALA A 19 19.99 -2.66 23.08
CA ALA A 19 19.18 -2.06 22.02
C ALA A 19 18.68 -3.19 21.12
N GLN A 20 18.13 -4.24 21.73
CA GLN A 20 17.24 -5.13 21.00
C GLN A 20 16.02 -4.28 20.68
N SER A 21 15.96 -3.81 19.42
CA SER A 21 14.74 -3.30 18.83
C SER A 21 13.65 -4.35 19.12
N TYR A 22 12.65 -3.97 19.91
CA TYR A 22 11.45 -4.77 20.10
C TYR A 22 10.76 -4.89 18.74
N GLN A 23 11.15 -5.88 17.95
CA GLN A 23 10.44 -6.27 16.74
C GLN A 23 9.12 -6.87 17.25
N VAL A 24 8.08 -6.03 17.30
CA VAL A 24 6.72 -6.49 17.62
C VAL A 24 6.32 -7.48 16.53
N ASP A 25 6.25 -8.76 16.87
CA ASP A 25 5.79 -9.82 15.98
C ASP A 25 4.28 -9.68 15.76
N TYR A 26 3.89 -9.11 14.61
CA TYR A 26 2.50 -8.90 14.24
C TYR A 26 1.89 -10.18 13.65
N LYS A 27 1.06 -10.89 14.43
CA LYS A 27 0.28 -12.04 13.92
C LYS A 27 -1.04 -11.58 13.29
N VAL A 28 -1.06 -11.44 11.97
CA VAL A 28 -2.26 -11.01 11.22
C VAL A 28 -3.16 -12.21 10.89
N LYS A 29 -4.44 -12.11 11.23
CA LYS A 29 -5.50 -13.02 10.74
C LYS A 29 -6.33 -12.29 9.68
N LYS A 30 -6.33 -12.80 8.44
CA LYS A 30 -7.09 -12.23 7.33
C LYS A 30 -8.47 -12.90 7.24
N GLY A 31 -9.49 -12.13 6.86
CA GLY A 31 -10.78 -12.68 6.42
C GLY A 31 -10.79 -12.96 4.92
N GLU A 32 -11.78 -13.72 4.45
CA GLU A 32 -12.02 -13.93 3.03
C GLU A 32 -12.76 -12.73 2.42
N ARG A 33 -12.32 -12.30 1.23
CA ARG A 33 -13.02 -11.28 0.44
C ARG A 33 -13.91 -11.99 -0.58
N PRO A 34 -15.22 -11.67 -0.66
CA PRO A 34 -16.09 -12.24 -1.69
C PRO A 34 -15.63 -11.78 -3.09
N ALA A 35 -15.70 -12.68 -4.05
CA ALA A 35 -15.38 -12.36 -5.44
C ALA A 35 -16.43 -11.38 -6.02
N ILE A 36 -15.95 -10.34 -6.71
CA ILE A 36 -16.82 -9.41 -7.43
C ILE A 36 -16.83 -9.82 -8.90
N ASP A 37 -18.02 -10.09 -9.43
CA ASP A 37 -18.21 -10.34 -10.86
C ASP A 37 -18.18 -9.01 -11.63
N LEU A 38 -17.02 -8.66 -12.17
CA LEU A 38 -16.81 -7.42 -12.92
C LEU A 38 -17.64 -7.32 -14.20
N SER A 39 -18.17 -8.44 -14.73
CA SER A 39 -19.06 -8.40 -15.89
C SER A 39 -20.38 -7.69 -15.56
N LYS A 40 -20.84 -7.78 -14.31
CA LYS A 40 -22.08 -7.18 -13.80
C LYS A 40 -21.92 -5.74 -13.31
N VAL A 41 -20.69 -5.24 -13.24
CA VAL A 41 -20.39 -3.88 -12.78
C VAL A 41 -20.50 -2.90 -13.95
N SER A 42 -21.32 -1.85 -13.79
CA SER A 42 -21.46 -0.76 -14.77
C SER A 42 -20.16 0.04 -14.91
N PRO A 43 -19.78 0.49 -16.13
CA PRO A 43 -18.64 1.39 -16.34
C PRO A 43 -18.68 2.68 -15.53
N ASP A 44 -19.88 3.15 -15.15
CA ASP A 44 -20.03 4.38 -14.38
C ASP A 44 -19.72 4.19 -12.89
N ALA A 45 -19.65 2.94 -12.40
CA ALA A 45 -19.38 2.64 -11.00
C ALA A 45 -17.89 2.76 -10.61
N TYR A 46 -16.99 2.90 -11.59
CA TYR A 46 -15.55 3.00 -11.35
C TYR A 46 -14.90 4.14 -12.15
N GLU A 47 -13.72 4.54 -11.69
CA GLU A 47 -12.89 5.56 -12.30
C GLU A 47 -12.30 5.06 -13.62
N LYS A 48 -12.42 5.86 -14.68
CA LYS A 48 -11.84 5.53 -15.98
C LYS A 48 -10.31 5.55 -15.90
N GLY A 49 -9.66 4.58 -16.54
CA GLY A 49 -8.20 4.50 -16.61
C GLY A 49 -7.52 4.27 -15.26
N LYS A 50 -8.23 3.78 -14.23
CA LYS A 50 -7.64 3.52 -12.91
C LYS A 50 -7.97 2.13 -12.40
N ILE A 51 -6.93 1.41 -11.98
CA ILE A 51 -7.05 0.15 -11.27
C ILE A 51 -6.26 0.20 -9.97
N ARG A 52 -6.56 -0.71 -9.06
CA ARG A 52 -5.67 -1.08 -7.96
C ARG A 52 -5.16 -2.47 -8.18
N ILE A 53 -3.88 -2.67 -7.93
CA ILE A 53 -3.28 -3.99 -7.82
C ILE A 53 -2.69 -4.17 -6.44
N LYS A 54 -2.65 -5.42 -6.00
CA LYS A 54 -1.84 -5.87 -4.88
C LYS A 54 -0.81 -6.84 -5.41
N LEU A 55 0.46 -6.54 -5.20
CA LEU A 55 1.53 -7.45 -5.54
C LEU A 55 1.66 -8.57 -4.52
N THR A 56 2.22 -9.71 -4.94
CA THR A 56 2.51 -10.82 -4.04
C THR A 56 3.60 -10.44 -3.02
N PRO A 57 3.65 -11.09 -1.84
CA PRO A 57 4.66 -10.80 -0.82
C PRO A 57 6.11 -10.90 -1.32
N ASP A 58 6.38 -11.77 -2.29
CA ASP A 58 7.72 -11.97 -2.85
C ASP A 58 8.24 -10.73 -3.61
N MET A 59 7.34 -9.81 -3.98
CA MET A 59 7.69 -8.56 -4.67
C MET A 59 8.18 -7.45 -3.73
N ASP A 60 8.06 -7.58 -2.40
CA ASP A 60 8.41 -6.52 -1.42
C ASP A 60 9.84 -5.97 -1.61
N LYS A 61 10.78 -6.83 -2.03
CA LYS A 61 12.18 -6.44 -2.26
C LYS A 61 12.48 -5.98 -3.69
N SER A 62 11.57 -6.25 -4.63
CA SER A 62 11.77 -6.03 -6.06
C SER A 62 11.18 -4.71 -6.54
N ILE A 63 10.25 -4.13 -5.77
CA ILE A 63 9.59 -2.87 -6.14
C ILE A 63 9.64 -1.89 -4.98
N SER A 64 9.95 -0.61 -5.29
CA SER A 64 9.89 0.44 -4.27
C SER A 64 8.43 0.75 -3.91
N ALA A 65 8.18 1.01 -2.63
CA ALA A 65 6.92 1.54 -2.12
C ALA A 65 6.81 3.08 -2.28
N ASP A 66 7.48 3.64 -3.29
CA ASP A 66 7.46 5.05 -3.66
C ASP A 66 6.50 5.33 -4.81
N LEU A 67 6.16 6.61 -5.01
CA LEU A 67 5.44 7.06 -6.19
C LEU A 67 6.33 6.90 -7.43
N MET A 68 5.87 6.14 -8.42
CA MET A 68 6.55 5.97 -9.70
C MET A 68 5.76 6.67 -10.80
N LEU A 69 6.46 7.43 -11.64
CA LEU A 69 5.89 8.20 -12.74
C LEU A 69 6.49 7.71 -14.06
N SER A 70 5.73 7.81 -15.14
CA SER A 70 6.22 7.47 -16.47
C SER A 70 7.42 8.33 -16.87
N GLY A 71 8.46 7.68 -17.40
CA GLY A 71 9.64 8.36 -17.93
C GLY A 71 9.47 8.81 -19.39
N SER A 72 10.59 9.00 -20.07
CA SER A 72 10.64 9.40 -21.48
C SER A 72 9.98 8.40 -22.44
N LYS A 73 9.85 7.12 -22.04
CA LYS A 73 9.18 6.07 -22.82
C LYS A 73 7.65 6.17 -22.79
N GLY A 74 7.07 7.04 -21.96
CA GLY A 74 5.62 7.26 -21.88
C GLY A 74 4.85 6.20 -21.09
N TYR A 75 5.54 5.33 -20.35
CA TYR A 75 4.95 4.42 -19.37
C TYR A 75 5.85 4.24 -18.14
N VAL A 76 5.30 3.73 -17.04
CA VAL A 76 6.02 3.42 -15.80
C VAL A 76 6.85 2.15 -15.97
N GLU A 77 8.14 2.24 -15.64
CA GLU A 77 9.06 1.11 -15.58
C GLU A 77 9.25 0.71 -14.11
N THR A 78 8.85 -0.51 -13.77
CA THR A 78 8.96 -1.11 -12.44
C THR A 78 10.24 -1.94 -12.31
N GLY A 79 10.86 -2.34 -13.42
CA GLY A 79 11.99 -3.27 -13.45
C GLY A 79 11.56 -4.73 -13.44
N ILE A 80 10.25 -5.01 -13.40
CA ILE A 80 9.65 -6.34 -13.46
C ILE A 80 9.07 -6.50 -14.86
N GLN A 81 9.68 -7.38 -15.67
CA GLN A 81 9.36 -7.51 -17.09
C GLN A 81 7.85 -7.69 -17.35
N ALA A 82 7.19 -8.60 -16.62
CA ALA A 82 5.77 -8.88 -16.83
C ALA A 82 4.86 -7.67 -16.54
N LEU A 83 5.18 -6.88 -15.51
CA LEU A 83 4.46 -5.63 -15.22
C LEU A 83 4.75 -4.57 -16.28
N ASP A 84 6.00 -4.45 -16.71
CA ASP A 84 6.44 -3.44 -17.68
C ASP A 84 5.83 -3.67 -19.06
N GLU A 85 5.65 -4.93 -19.48
CA GLU A 85 4.93 -5.31 -20.69
C GLU A 85 3.46 -4.83 -20.66
N LEU A 86 2.75 -5.03 -19.55
CA LEU A 86 1.39 -4.53 -19.39
C LEU A 86 1.34 -3.00 -19.24
N ASN A 87 2.31 -2.40 -18.55
CA ASN A 87 2.43 -0.95 -18.40
C ASN A 87 2.60 -0.29 -19.77
N GLN A 88 3.42 -0.85 -20.64
CA GLN A 88 3.58 -0.41 -22.02
C GLN A 88 2.28 -0.58 -22.80
N LYS A 89 1.64 -1.75 -22.72
CA LYS A 89 0.39 -2.06 -23.44
C LYS A 89 -0.75 -1.11 -23.11
N PHE A 90 -0.97 -0.84 -21.82
CA PHE A 90 -2.07 0.01 -21.34
C PHE A 90 -1.67 1.48 -21.18
N GLY A 91 -0.39 1.81 -21.35
CA GLY A 91 0.14 3.17 -21.16
C GLY A 91 0.01 3.64 -19.71
N ALA A 92 0.51 2.86 -18.76
CA ALA A 92 0.51 3.20 -17.33
C ALA A 92 1.37 4.44 -17.08
N GLN A 93 0.76 5.53 -16.61
CA GLN A 93 1.41 6.82 -16.37
C GLN A 93 1.93 6.98 -14.94
N GLN A 94 1.31 6.30 -13.98
CA GLN A 94 1.67 6.42 -12.58
C GLN A 94 1.35 5.15 -11.80
N TYR A 95 2.25 4.78 -10.90
CA TYR A 95 2.00 3.83 -9.81
C TYR A 95 2.09 4.59 -8.49
N LYS A 96 0.96 4.71 -7.80
CA LYS A 96 0.87 5.38 -6.51
C LYS A 96 0.63 4.35 -5.41
N PRO A 97 1.55 4.18 -4.44
CA PRO A 97 1.30 3.34 -3.27
C PRO A 97 0.03 3.77 -2.55
N LEU A 98 -0.79 2.81 -2.11
CA LEU A 98 -2.14 3.08 -1.57
C LEU A 98 -2.12 4.07 -0.40
N LEU A 99 -1.11 3.98 0.46
CA LEU A 99 -0.94 4.82 1.64
C LEU A 99 0.10 5.93 1.47
N TYR A 100 0.52 6.23 0.23
CA TYR A 100 1.56 7.22 -0.07
C TYR A 100 1.33 8.59 0.61
N ASN A 101 0.12 9.13 0.51
CA ASN A 101 -0.20 10.42 1.13
C ASN A 101 -0.25 10.36 2.66
N PHE A 102 -0.60 9.20 3.25
CA PHE A 102 -0.70 9.05 4.70
C PHE A 102 0.64 9.18 5.39
N TYR A 103 1.68 8.56 4.83
CA TYR A 103 3.04 8.63 5.40
C TYR A 103 3.67 10.02 5.24
N LYS A 104 3.25 10.79 4.23
CA LYS A 104 3.70 12.18 4.04
C LYS A 104 2.95 13.20 4.88
N ALA A 105 1.75 12.86 5.37
CA ALA A 105 0.88 13.80 6.08
C ALA A 105 1.35 14.11 7.51
N SER A 106 1.98 13.15 8.22
CA SER A 106 2.49 13.40 9.58
C SER A 106 3.58 12.41 9.99
N ALA A 107 4.50 12.85 10.86
CA ALA A 107 5.51 11.97 11.45
C ALA A 107 4.89 10.81 12.25
N LYS A 108 3.75 11.05 12.91
CA LYS A 108 2.99 10.03 13.65
C LYS A 108 2.46 8.91 12.75
N SER A 109 2.15 9.21 11.48
CA SER A 109 1.71 8.20 10.52
C SER A 109 2.82 7.18 10.21
N ALA A 110 4.09 7.61 10.25
CA ALA A 110 5.24 6.75 9.98
C ALA A 110 5.43 5.68 11.06
N GLU A 111 5.02 5.94 12.31
CA GLU A 111 5.07 4.96 13.41
C GLU A 111 4.24 3.70 13.14
N TYR A 112 3.22 3.79 12.28
CA TYR A 112 2.35 2.67 11.90
C TYR A 112 2.82 1.89 10.67
N GLU A 113 3.92 2.30 10.03
CA GLU A 113 4.38 1.69 8.78
C GLU A 113 4.64 0.19 8.93
N ASN A 114 5.33 -0.23 10.00
CA ASN A 114 5.61 -1.64 10.26
C ASN A 114 4.33 -2.49 10.39
N ARG A 115 3.29 -1.92 11.01
CA ARG A 115 1.98 -2.58 11.12
C ARG A 115 1.33 -2.67 9.74
N HIS A 116 1.32 -1.60 8.97
CA HIS A 116 0.78 -1.62 7.60
C HIS A 116 1.55 -2.58 6.69
N ARG A 117 2.87 -2.73 6.88
CA ARG A 117 3.69 -3.74 6.20
C ARG A 117 3.28 -5.15 6.58
N ALA A 118 3.10 -5.44 7.87
CA ALA A 118 2.59 -6.73 8.33
C ALA A 118 1.20 -7.08 7.74
N TRP A 119 0.35 -6.08 7.50
CA TRP A 119 -0.93 -6.25 6.80
C TRP A 119 -0.81 -6.31 5.26
N GLY A 120 0.37 -6.07 4.70
CA GLY A 120 0.62 -6.10 3.25
C GLY A 120 0.16 -4.84 2.50
N PHE A 121 -0.12 -3.73 3.17
CA PHE A 121 -0.60 -2.50 2.51
C PHE A 121 0.46 -1.78 1.66
N HIS A 122 1.74 -2.02 1.94
CA HIS A 122 2.85 -1.52 1.12
C HIS A 122 2.90 -2.14 -0.29
N LEU A 123 2.25 -3.28 -0.50
CA LEU A 123 2.20 -3.97 -1.80
C LEU A 123 1.01 -3.52 -2.66
N TRP A 124 0.19 -2.60 -2.16
CA TRP A 124 -0.95 -2.07 -2.90
C TRP A 124 -0.57 -0.81 -3.66
N PHE A 125 -0.90 -0.80 -4.95
CA PHE A 125 -0.66 0.32 -5.85
C PHE A 125 -1.94 0.67 -6.59
N GLU A 126 -2.24 1.97 -6.70
CA GLU A 126 -3.17 2.50 -7.68
C GLU A 126 -2.39 2.82 -8.95
N ILE A 127 -2.80 2.22 -10.06
CA ILE A 127 -2.23 2.46 -11.38
C ILE A 127 -3.16 3.39 -12.15
N GLU A 128 -2.60 4.48 -12.64
CA GLU A 128 -3.29 5.40 -13.55
C GLU A 128 -2.77 5.20 -14.96
N PHE A 129 -3.66 4.86 -15.88
CA PHE A 129 -3.40 4.71 -17.30
C PHE A 129 -3.78 5.97 -18.07
N SER A 130 -3.38 6.05 -19.34
CA SER A 130 -3.99 6.99 -20.27
C SER A 130 -5.52 6.76 -20.35
N SER A 131 -6.30 7.81 -20.59
CA SER A 131 -7.78 7.79 -20.55
C SER A 131 -8.45 6.83 -21.56
N LYS A 132 -7.67 6.19 -22.43
CA LYS A 132 -8.13 5.25 -23.46
C LYS A 132 -8.09 3.78 -23.03
N ALA A 133 -7.47 3.46 -21.88
CA ALA A 133 -7.34 2.07 -21.44
C ALA A 133 -8.70 1.47 -21.01
N ASP A 134 -8.99 0.25 -21.47
CA ASP A 134 -10.12 -0.54 -20.97
C ASP A 134 -9.77 -1.12 -19.60
N VAL A 135 -10.42 -0.59 -18.57
CA VAL A 135 -10.22 -0.99 -17.17
C VAL A 135 -10.49 -2.49 -16.94
N LYS A 136 -11.51 -3.08 -17.59
CA LYS A 136 -11.85 -4.48 -17.38
C LYS A 136 -10.82 -5.40 -18.02
N ASP A 137 -10.36 -5.06 -19.23
CA ASP A 137 -9.29 -5.79 -19.89
C ASP A 137 -7.96 -5.69 -19.13
N ALA A 138 -7.64 -4.50 -18.61
CA ALA A 138 -6.45 -4.31 -17.77
C ALA A 138 -6.53 -5.21 -16.53
N ILE A 139 -7.62 -5.16 -15.76
CA ILE A 139 -7.77 -5.99 -14.57
C ILE A 139 -7.63 -7.47 -14.89
N LYS A 140 -8.27 -7.95 -15.98
CA LYS A 140 -8.15 -9.34 -16.40
C LYS A 140 -6.68 -9.74 -16.60
N GLN A 141 -5.92 -8.95 -17.35
CA GLN A 141 -4.53 -9.29 -17.68
C GLN A 141 -3.58 -9.12 -16.50
N TYR A 142 -3.74 -8.08 -15.67
CA TYR A 142 -2.94 -7.95 -14.45
C TYR A 142 -3.22 -9.10 -13.46
N THR A 143 -4.46 -9.60 -13.38
CA THR A 143 -4.82 -10.74 -12.52
C THR A 143 -4.16 -12.05 -12.98
N GLU A 144 -3.80 -12.16 -14.26
CA GLU A 144 -3.13 -13.34 -14.83
C GLU A 144 -1.61 -13.37 -14.52
N LEU A 145 -1.04 -12.29 -13.97
CA LEU A 145 0.39 -12.21 -13.62
C LEU A 145 0.69 -12.90 -12.29
N ASN A 146 1.79 -13.65 -12.22
CA ASN A 146 2.24 -14.33 -10.99
C ASN A 146 2.67 -13.33 -9.90
N GLU A 147 3.06 -12.12 -10.29
CA GLU A 147 3.48 -11.04 -9.40
C GLU A 147 2.30 -10.33 -8.74
N VAL A 148 1.07 -10.56 -9.21
CA VAL A 148 -0.14 -9.87 -8.76
C VAL A 148 -1.02 -10.83 -7.96
N GLU A 149 -1.21 -10.52 -6.67
CA GLU A 149 -2.15 -11.24 -5.80
C GLU A 149 -3.61 -10.87 -6.13
N PHE A 150 -3.86 -9.60 -6.45
CA PHE A 150 -5.21 -9.09 -6.78
C PHE A 150 -5.15 -7.89 -7.73
N ALA A 151 -6.14 -7.77 -8.62
CA ALA A 151 -6.42 -6.54 -9.36
C ALA A 151 -7.91 -6.18 -9.29
N GLU A 152 -8.23 -4.90 -9.12
CA GLU A 152 -9.60 -4.41 -8.98
C GLU A 152 -9.77 -3.01 -9.59
N PRO A 153 -11.00 -2.59 -9.95
CA PRO A 153 -11.22 -1.22 -10.39
C PRO A 153 -11.19 -0.27 -9.19
N VAL A 154 -10.88 1.00 -9.45
CA VAL A 154 -11.08 2.05 -8.44
C VAL A 154 -12.54 2.49 -8.48
N TYR A 155 -13.36 2.03 -7.54
CA TYR A 155 -14.78 2.40 -7.47
C TYR A 155 -14.99 3.89 -7.14
N LYS A 156 -15.98 4.50 -7.80
CA LYS A 156 -16.43 5.86 -7.46
C LYS A 156 -17.12 5.84 -6.11
N LYS A 157 -16.85 6.86 -5.31
CA LYS A 157 -17.51 7.06 -4.01
C LYS A 157 -18.73 7.95 -4.23
N VAL A 158 -19.88 7.52 -3.71
CA VAL A 158 -21.13 8.28 -3.74
C VAL A 158 -21.61 8.47 -2.31
N LEU A 159 -22.05 9.70 -1.99
CA LEU A 159 -22.68 10.00 -0.71
C LEU A 159 -24.14 9.52 -0.78
N ILE A 160 -24.51 8.56 0.05
CA ILE A 160 -25.86 7.96 0.02
C ILE A 160 -26.87 8.78 0.84
N ALA A 161 -26.42 9.51 1.86
CA ALA A 161 -27.13 10.59 2.54
C ALA A 161 -26.18 11.27 3.54
N ASN A 162 -26.43 12.54 3.89
CA ASN A 162 -25.88 13.09 5.13
C ASN A 162 -26.72 12.51 6.28
N VAL A 163 -26.27 11.42 6.89
CA VAL A 163 -26.94 10.85 8.07
C VAL A 163 -26.32 11.53 9.29
N PRO A 164 -27.02 12.45 9.98
CA PRO A 164 -26.54 12.94 11.26
C PRO A 164 -26.38 11.74 12.20
N PRO A 165 -25.28 11.64 12.98
CA PRO A 165 -25.17 10.59 13.97
C PRO A 165 -26.40 10.62 14.89
N GLU A 166 -27.02 9.46 15.12
CA GLU A 166 -28.27 9.37 15.90
C GLU A 166 -28.17 10.18 17.19
N GLY A 167 -29.11 11.11 17.37
CA GLY A 167 -29.20 11.95 18.57
C GLY A 167 -28.43 13.28 18.55
N LYS A 168 -27.89 13.73 17.40
CA LYS A 168 -27.25 15.05 17.28
C LYS A 168 -27.84 15.87 16.13
N SER A 169 -28.28 17.10 16.43
CA SER A 169 -28.72 18.05 15.40
C SER A 169 -27.54 18.45 14.50
N GLU A 170 -27.82 18.93 13.28
CA GLU A 170 -26.79 19.35 12.30
C GLU A 170 -25.79 20.37 12.87
N THR A 171 -26.18 21.14 13.89
CA THR A 171 -25.33 22.10 14.61
C THR A 171 -24.23 21.45 15.46
N ASP A 172 -24.39 20.19 15.89
CA ASP A 172 -23.44 19.45 16.73
C ASP A 172 -22.44 18.61 15.92
N ALA A 173 -22.69 18.42 14.62
CA ALA A 173 -21.87 17.61 13.72
C ALA A 173 -20.53 18.28 13.35
N THR A 174 -20.39 19.60 13.55
CA THR A 174 -19.14 20.35 13.34
C THR A 174 -18.06 20.07 14.40
N LYS A 175 -18.39 19.35 15.49
CA LYS A 175 -17.46 18.99 16.57
C LYS A 175 -16.70 17.67 16.34
N TRP A 176 -16.78 17.07 15.15
CA TRP A 176 -16.14 15.78 14.84
C TRP A 176 -14.75 15.92 14.21
N THR A 177 -13.91 16.76 14.79
CA THR A 177 -12.45 16.65 14.65
C THR A 177 -11.89 16.26 16.02
N PRO A 178 -11.29 15.07 16.18
CA PRO A 178 -10.52 14.78 17.38
C PRO A 178 -9.34 15.75 17.42
N SER A 179 -9.28 16.57 18.46
CA SER A 179 -8.09 17.35 18.85
C SER A 179 -6.98 16.43 19.34
#